data_AF-A0A3A9BLY8-F1
#
_entry.id   AF-A0A3A9BLY8-F1
#
_cell.length_a   1.000
_cell.length_b   1.000
_cell.length_c   1.000
_cell.angle_alpha   90.00
_cell.angle_beta   90.00
_cell.angle_gamma   90.00
#
_symmetry.space_group_name_H-M   'P 1'
#
loop_
_entity.id
_entity.type
_entity.pdbx_description
1 polymer ?
#
loop_
_entity_poly.entity_id
_entity_poly.type
_entity_poly.pdbx_seq_one_letter_code
_entity_poly.pdbx_strand_id
1 'polypeptide(L)'
;MKNNFNNYKIDGVVGFIKHALCNVAGMYNEQQRYDRDTYINVYTNNIQPANRFHFDKITQNYYARGSFDWNSITLAGSYDFSNNGAKTITDKSNNELPVNTELSDLDRMFINYFYLPYKARTDVYRELDDVVFDGNNRQLTPSEIQELERYLNNGAYKPSTGGTSQKPW
;
A
#
# COMPACT_ATOMS: atom_id res chain seq x y z
N MET A 1 7.72 -38.14 -3.15
CA MET A 1 8.41 -36.83 -3.16
C MET A 1 7.36 -35.77 -3.46
N LYS A 2 6.98 -34.96 -2.47
CA LYS A 2 6.00 -33.88 -2.68
C LYS A 2 6.70 -32.73 -3.42
N ASN A 3 6.07 -32.24 -4.48
CA ASN A 3 6.56 -31.17 -5.35
C ASN A 3 6.75 -29.87 -4.57
N ASN A 4 7.96 -29.61 -4.07
CA ASN A 4 8.35 -28.35 -3.43
C ASN A 4 8.83 -27.27 -4.41
N PHE A 5 8.74 -27.51 -5.73
CA PHE A 5 9.25 -26.60 -6.75
C PHE A 5 8.32 -25.42 -7.10
N ASN A 6 7.13 -25.30 -6.49
CA ASN A 6 6.12 -24.32 -6.90
C ASN A 6 5.76 -23.24 -5.86
N ASN A 7 5.96 -23.46 -4.56
CA ASN A 7 5.45 -22.51 -3.56
C ASN A 7 6.27 -21.20 -3.54
N TYR A 8 7.60 -21.30 -3.63
CA TYR A 8 8.48 -20.12 -3.61
C TYR A 8 8.26 -19.16 -4.80
N LYS A 9 7.86 -19.71 -5.96
CA LYS A 9 7.48 -18.91 -7.14
C LYS A 9 6.12 -18.26 -6.99
N ILE A 10 5.16 -18.94 -6.34
CA ILE A 10 3.82 -18.40 -6.10
C ILE A 10 3.89 -17.25 -5.11
N ASP A 11 4.65 -17.40 -4.02
CA ASP A 11 4.77 -16.35 -3.00
C ASP A 11 5.39 -15.07 -3.56
N GLY A 12 6.41 -15.20 -4.43
CA GLY A 12 6.99 -14.06 -5.15
C GLY A 12 6.00 -13.38 -6.12
N VAL A 13 5.18 -14.14 -6.83
CA VAL A 13 4.15 -13.57 -7.73
C VAL A 13 3.05 -12.86 -6.93
N VAL A 14 2.61 -13.46 -5.81
CA VAL A 14 1.63 -12.85 -4.91
C VAL A 14 2.17 -11.55 -4.31
N GLY A 15 3.43 -11.54 -3.85
CA GLY A 15 4.10 -10.34 -3.36
C GLY A 15 4.19 -9.24 -4.42
N PHE A 16 4.56 -9.59 -5.65
CA PHE A 16 4.57 -8.65 -6.77
C PHE A 16 3.18 -8.05 -7.05
N ILE A 17 2.12 -8.87 -7.02
CA ILE A 17 0.74 -8.38 -7.23
C ILE A 17 0.34 -7.41 -6.11
N LYS A 18 0.64 -7.73 -4.84
CA LYS A 18 0.38 -6.82 -3.71
C LYS A 18 1.13 -5.49 -3.88
N HIS A 19 2.42 -5.53 -4.24
CA HIS A 19 3.22 -4.34 -4.55
C HIS A 19 2.58 -3.49 -5.66
N ALA A 20 2.18 -4.13 -6.77
CA ALA A 20 1.54 -3.44 -7.88
C ALA A 20 0.21 -2.79 -7.49
N LEU A 21 -0.59 -3.45 -6.64
CA LEU A 21 -1.83 -2.90 -6.10
C LEU A 21 -1.57 -1.69 -5.19
N CYS A 22 -0.52 -1.70 -4.36
CA CYS A 22 -0.07 -0.52 -3.60
C CYS A 22 0.24 0.66 -4.53
N ASN A 23 0.99 0.42 -5.60
CA ASN A 23 1.32 1.47 -6.57
C ASN A 23 0.06 2.03 -7.26
N VAL A 24 -0.88 1.16 -7.65
CA VAL A 24 -2.17 1.57 -8.23
C VAL A 24 -3.02 2.36 -7.23
N ALA A 25 -2.95 2.03 -5.94
CA ALA A 25 -3.60 2.77 -4.86
C ALA A 25 -2.89 4.11 -4.51
N GLY A 26 -1.85 4.49 -5.26
CA GLY A 26 -1.20 5.79 -5.14
C GLY A 26 0.03 5.81 -4.22
N MET A 27 0.54 4.64 -3.81
CA MET A 27 1.82 4.55 -3.11
C MET A 27 2.97 4.69 -4.11
N TYR A 28 3.94 5.56 -3.83
CA TYR A 28 5.23 5.49 -4.48
C TYR A 28 6.14 4.54 -3.71
N ASN A 29 7.18 4.02 -4.37
CA ASN A 29 8.09 3.10 -3.72
C ASN A 29 8.86 3.76 -2.57
N GLU A 30 9.11 3.02 -1.50
CA GLU A 30 9.76 3.54 -0.29
C GLU A 30 11.18 4.11 -0.57
N GLN A 31 11.92 3.56 -1.54
CA GLN A 31 13.22 4.14 -1.95
C GLN A 31 13.11 5.46 -2.74
N GLN A 32 11.90 5.84 -3.16
CA GLN A 32 11.60 7.08 -3.89
C GLN A 32 11.13 8.21 -2.98
N ARG A 33 11.05 7.99 -1.66
CA ARG A 33 10.70 9.06 -0.72
C ARG A 33 11.67 10.23 -0.79
N TYR A 34 11.17 11.45 -0.56
CA TYR A 34 12.00 12.66 -0.58
C TYR A 34 13.11 12.65 0.48
N ASP A 35 12.89 11.98 1.61
CA ASP A 35 13.78 11.87 2.78
C ASP A 35 14.66 10.60 2.77
N ARG A 36 14.55 9.75 1.74
CA ARG A 36 15.21 8.44 1.65
C ARG A 36 16.73 8.49 1.83
N ASP A 37 17.38 9.58 1.42
CA ASP A 37 18.85 9.73 1.50
C ASP A 37 19.37 9.77 2.96
N THR A 38 18.49 9.96 3.94
CA THR A 38 18.83 9.85 5.37
C THR A 38 18.89 8.39 5.84
N TYR A 39 18.23 7.47 5.15
CA TYR A 39 18.05 6.06 5.54
C TYR A 39 18.90 5.11 4.70
N ILE A 40 18.93 5.31 3.38
CA ILE A 40 19.54 4.36 2.43
C ILE A 40 20.67 5.00 1.62
N ASN A 41 21.47 4.13 1.01
CA ASN A 41 22.40 4.46 -0.06
C ASN A 41 21.87 3.86 -1.37
N VAL A 42 21.93 4.63 -2.46
CA VAL A 42 21.55 4.17 -3.81
C VAL A 42 22.77 4.23 -4.73
N TYR A 43 23.11 3.11 -5.35
CA TYR A 43 24.27 2.96 -6.23
C TYR A 43 23.84 3.02 -7.70
N THR A 44 23.53 4.21 -8.20
CA THR A 44 22.98 4.43 -9.56
C THR A 44 23.80 3.81 -10.69
N ASN A 45 25.11 3.65 -10.52
CA ASN A 45 25.99 2.99 -11.49
C ASN A 45 25.72 1.49 -11.63
N ASN A 46 25.22 0.84 -10.58
CA ASN A 46 24.85 -0.58 -10.57
C ASN A 46 23.43 -0.80 -11.13
N ILE A 47 22.64 0.25 -11.31
CA ILE A 47 21.25 0.16 -11.79
C ILE A 47 21.23 0.13 -13.31
N GLN A 48 20.41 -0.74 -13.89
CA GLN A 48 20.11 -0.75 -15.32
C GLN A 48 19.62 0.65 -15.76
N PRO A 49 20.20 1.30 -16.79
CA PRO A 49 19.86 2.67 -17.15
C PRO A 49 18.36 2.91 -17.37
N ALA A 50 17.67 1.95 -17.99
CA ALA A 50 16.22 2.01 -18.24
C ALA A 50 15.36 1.98 -16.96
N ASN A 51 15.91 1.53 -15.83
CA ASN A 51 15.19 1.32 -14.57
C ASN A 51 15.57 2.34 -13.47
N ARG A 52 16.41 3.33 -13.78
CA ARG A 52 16.83 4.36 -12.81
C ARG A 52 15.66 5.16 -12.23
N PHE A 53 14.61 5.35 -13.02
CA PHE A 53 13.41 6.07 -12.60
C PHE A 53 12.70 5.43 -11.39
N HIS A 54 12.89 4.13 -11.15
CA HIS A 54 12.38 3.44 -9.94
C HIS A 54 13.08 3.89 -8.64
N PHE A 55 14.17 4.66 -8.74
CA PHE A 55 14.95 5.19 -7.61
C PHE A 55 14.98 6.71 -7.59
N ASP A 56 14.35 7.38 -8.56
CA ASP A 56 14.22 8.83 -8.56
C ASP A 56 13.30 9.27 -7.42
N LYS A 57 13.72 10.27 -6.65
CA LYS A 57 12.92 10.80 -5.54
C LYS A 57 11.70 11.54 -6.08
N ILE A 58 10.54 11.30 -5.46
CA ILE A 58 9.32 12.04 -5.75
C ILE A 58 9.22 13.23 -4.80
N THR A 59 9.09 14.43 -5.38
CA THR A 59 9.08 15.70 -4.64
C THR A 59 7.80 16.51 -4.83
N GLN A 60 6.88 16.05 -5.67
CA GLN A 60 5.61 16.70 -5.99
C GLN A 60 4.48 15.68 -6.02
N ASN A 61 3.26 16.10 -5.66
CA ASN A 61 2.06 15.25 -5.67
C ASN A 61 2.29 13.88 -4.99
N TYR A 62 2.95 13.91 -3.84
CA TYR A 62 3.41 12.74 -3.11
C TYR A 62 2.91 12.81 -1.67
N TYR A 63 2.62 11.63 -1.13
CA TYR A 63 2.30 11.45 0.28
C TYR A 63 3.07 10.25 0.81
N ALA A 64 3.72 10.42 1.98
CA ALA A 64 4.20 9.31 2.78
C ALA A 64 3.64 9.42 4.19
N ARG A 65 3.37 8.26 4.78
CA ARG A 65 2.80 8.13 6.12
C ARG A 65 3.82 7.48 7.04
N GLY A 66 4.09 8.13 8.17
CA GLY A 66 4.98 7.58 9.19
C GLY A 66 6.48 7.67 8.86
N SER A 67 7.28 6.93 9.63
CA SER A 67 8.73 6.81 9.44
C SER A 67 9.08 6.07 8.15
N PHE A 68 10.36 6.08 7.77
CA PHE A 68 10.85 5.18 6.72
C PHE A 68 10.59 3.73 7.09
N ASP A 69 9.96 3.00 6.17
CA ASP A 69 9.47 1.65 6.38
C ASP A 69 10.37 0.60 5.73
N TRP A 70 11.30 0.07 6.52
CA TRP A 70 12.20 -1.01 6.11
C TRP A 70 11.48 -2.30 5.71
N ASN A 71 10.22 -2.47 6.14
CA ASN A 71 9.42 -3.66 5.86
C ASN A 71 8.37 -3.40 4.78
N SER A 72 8.32 -2.21 4.17
CA SER A 72 7.34 -1.93 3.12
C SER A 72 7.51 -2.91 1.98
N ILE A 73 6.39 -3.42 1.46
CA ILE A 73 6.37 -4.22 0.24
C ILE A 73 6.85 -3.42 -0.98
N THR A 74 6.90 -2.09 -0.86
CA THR A 74 7.32 -1.18 -1.93
C THR A 74 8.81 -0.86 -1.90
N LEU A 75 9.53 -1.25 -0.84
CA LEU A 75 10.97 -1.07 -0.75
C LEU A 75 11.71 -2.07 -1.65
N ALA A 76 12.55 -1.56 -2.53
CA ALA A 76 13.43 -2.39 -3.36
C ALA A 76 14.45 -3.17 -2.52
N GLY A 77 14.63 -4.45 -2.84
CA GLY A 77 15.70 -5.29 -2.31
C GLY A 77 17.06 -4.91 -2.89
N SER A 78 18.14 -5.31 -2.21
CA SER A 78 19.50 -4.83 -2.53
C SER A 78 19.98 -5.10 -3.95
N TYR A 79 19.46 -6.12 -4.65
CA TYR A 79 19.90 -6.48 -6.01
C TYR A 79 18.87 -6.15 -7.09
N ASP A 80 17.75 -5.53 -6.72
CA ASP A 80 16.71 -5.19 -7.66
C ASP A 80 17.24 -4.22 -8.71
N PHE A 81 16.88 -4.47 -9.97
CA PHE A 81 17.28 -3.68 -11.14
C PHE A 81 18.81 -3.61 -11.39
N SER A 82 19.60 -4.52 -10.80
CA SER A 82 21.04 -4.57 -11.00
C SER A 82 21.42 -4.87 -12.46
N ASN A 83 22.47 -4.20 -12.95
CA ASN A 83 23.04 -4.41 -14.30
C ASN A 83 24.29 -5.31 -14.30
N ASN A 84 24.86 -5.55 -13.12
CA ASN A 84 26.17 -6.19 -12.95
C ASN A 84 26.18 -7.20 -11.78
N GLY A 85 25.03 -7.48 -11.17
CA GLY A 85 24.91 -8.35 -9.99
C GLY A 85 25.38 -7.70 -8.68
N ALA A 86 25.82 -6.45 -8.70
CA ALA A 86 26.16 -5.70 -7.49
C ALA A 86 24.91 -5.04 -6.88
N LYS A 87 25.00 -4.66 -5.61
CA LYS A 87 23.91 -4.03 -4.87
C LYS A 87 23.54 -2.67 -5.50
N THR A 88 22.26 -2.42 -5.69
CA THR A 88 21.70 -1.14 -6.15
C THR A 88 21.27 -0.26 -4.99
N ILE A 89 20.95 -0.86 -3.85
CA ILE A 89 20.48 -0.19 -2.63
C ILE A 89 20.97 -0.91 -1.37
N THR A 90 21.33 -0.16 -0.32
CA THR A 90 21.65 -0.67 1.02
C THR A 90 21.14 0.30 2.09
N ASP A 91 21.18 -0.11 3.36
CA ASP A 91 21.13 0.85 4.46
C ASP A 91 22.39 1.75 4.48
N LYS A 92 22.44 2.70 5.42
CA LYS A 92 23.62 3.56 5.61
C LYS A 92 24.90 2.83 6.02
N SER A 93 24.79 1.63 6.58
CA SER A 93 25.91 0.79 7.00
C SER A 93 26.37 -0.20 5.92
N ASN A 94 25.82 -0.10 4.69
CA ASN A 94 26.06 -0.99 3.56
C ASN A 94 25.53 -2.43 3.74
N ASN A 95 24.63 -2.65 4.71
CA ASN A 95 23.96 -3.93 4.90
C ASN A 95 22.96 -4.19 3.76
N GLU A 96 22.74 -5.48 3.50
CA GLU A 96 21.77 -5.93 2.51
C GLU A 96 20.33 -5.69 2.98
N LEU A 97 19.48 -5.25 2.07
CA LEU A 97 18.04 -5.12 2.28
C LEU A 97 17.32 -6.34 1.69
N PRO A 98 16.41 -6.97 2.44
CA PRO A 98 15.62 -8.10 1.94
C PRO A 98 14.60 -7.65 0.89
N VAL A 99 14.06 -8.62 0.16
CA VAL A 99 12.83 -8.41 -0.64
C VAL A 99 11.63 -8.74 0.25
N ASN A 100 10.72 -7.77 0.40
CA ASN A 100 9.50 -7.94 1.18
C ASN A 100 8.36 -8.46 0.28
N THR A 101 7.60 -9.45 0.76
CA THR A 101 6.47 -10.05 0.01
C THR A 101 5.12 -9.83 0.69
N GLU A 102 5.12 -9.22 1.88
CA GLU A 102 3.95 -8.95 2.69
C GLU A 102 3.81 -7.45 2.94
N LEU A 103 2.55 -7.01 3.14
CA LEU A 103 2.27 -5.63 3.51
C LEU A 103 2.74 -5.38 4.94
N SER A 104 3.49 -4.29 5.12
CA SER A 104 3.83 -3.81 6.46
C SER A 104 2.62 -3.19 7.16
N ASP A 105 2.81 -2.80 8.42
CA ASP A 105 1.82 -1.99 9.14
C ASP A 105 1.63 -0.62 8.48
N LEU A 106 2.71 0.02 8.02
CA LEU A 106 2.65 1.35 7.40
C LEU A 106 2.02 1.30 6.00
N ASP A 107 2.26 0.24 5.23
CA ASP A 107 1.57 -0.02 3.95
C ASP A 107 0.05 -0.09 4.18
N ARG A 108 -0.38 -0.88 5.19
CA ARG A 108 -1.80 -0.99 5.55
C ARG A 108 -2.39 0.32 6.06
N MET A 109 -1.63 1.08 6.86
CA MET A 109 -2.06 2.39 7.36
C MET A 109 -2.28 3.39 6.22
N PHE A 110 -1.43 3.37 5.19
CA PHE A 110 -1.63 4.21 4.01
C PHE A 110 -2.97 3.90 3.34
N ILE A 111 -3.23 2.62 3.04
CA ILE A 111 -4.45 2.19 2.36
C ILE A 111 -5.69 2.53 3.20
N ASN A 112 -5.68 2.18 4.50
CA ASN A 112 -6.79 2.44 5.42
C ASN A 112 -7.05 3.95 5.63
N TYR A 113 -6.05 4.80 5.46
CA TYR A 113 -6.20 6.24 5.57
C TYR A 113 -6.96 6.86 4.37
N PHE A 114 -6.73 6.34 3.16
CA PHE A 114 -7.30 6.89 1.94
C PHE A 114 -8.58 6.18 1.45
N TYR A 115 -8.75 4.90 1.79
CA TYR A 115 -9.80 4.06 1.24
C TYR A 115 -10.66 3.45 2.34
N LEU A 116 -11.98 3.67 2.24
CA LEU A 116 -12.97 2.99 3.05
C LEU A 116 -13.55 1.79 2.28
N PRO A 117 -13.84 0.66 2.96
CA PRO A 117 -14.37 -0.53 2.31
C PRO A 117 -15.89 -0.38 2.10
N TYR A 118 -16.29 0.23 0.99
CA TYR A 118 -17.72 0.41 0.69
C TYR A 118 -18.38 -0.89 0.23
N LYS A 119 -19.58 -1.17 0.74
CA LYS A 119 -20.48 -2.20 0.19
C LYS A 119 -21.23 -1.63 -1.01
N ALA A 120 -21.29 -2.40 -2.08
CA ALA A 120 -22.03 -2.01 -3.27
C ALA A 120 -23.54 -1.93 -2.98
N ARG A 121 -24.17 -0.83 -3.43
CA ARG A 121 -25.61 -0.57 -3.27
C ARG A 121 -26.21 -0.05 -4.57
N THR A 122 -27.53 -0.17 -4.69
CA THR A 122 -28.31 0.37 -5.82
C THR A 122 -28.87 1.77 -5.56
N ASP A 123 -28.81 2.24 -4.32
CA ASP A 123 -29.17 3.60 -3.92
C ASP A 123 -27.91 4.45 -3.65
N VAL A 124 -28.11 5.69 -3.21
CA VAL A 124 -27.02 6.66 -2.94
C VAL A 124 -26.45 6.55 -1.52
N TYR A 125 -26.90 5.58 -0.72
CA TYR A 125 -26.41 5.42 0.64
C TYR A 125 -24.99 4.85 0.64
N ARG A 126 -24.10 5.46 1.41
CA ARG A 126 -22.72 5.01 1.60
C ARG A 126 -22.68 4.01 2.76
N GLU A 127 -22.76 2.72 2.43
CA GLU A 127 -22.62 1.62 3.40
C GLU A 127 -21.17 1.11 3.40
N LEU A 128 -20.68 0.78 4.60
CA LEU A 128 -19.36 0.22 4.81
C LEU A 128 -19.42 -1.29 5.08
N ASP A 129 -18.32 -1.99 4.85
CA ASP A 129 -18.15 -3.39 5.22
C ASP A 129 -18.18 -3.58 6.75
N ASP A 130 -18.35 -4.83 7.19
CA ASP A 130 -18.40 -5.19 8.62
C ASP A 130 -17.01 -5.11 9.27
N VAL A 131 -15.95 -5.07 8.45
CA VAL A 131 -14.56 -4.91 8.88
C VAL A 131 -14.02 -3.60 8.31
N VAL A 132 -13.95 -2.58 9.16
CA VAL A 132 -13.39 -1.27 8.83
C VAL A 132 -12.22 -0.98 9.77
N PHE A 133 -11.13 -0.45 9.23
CA PHE A 133 -9.99 0.04 10.01
C PHE A 133 -9.90 1.56 9.91
N ASP A 134 -9.48 2.21 10.98
CA ASP A 134 -9.02 3.60 10.89
C ASP A 134 -7.62 3.70 10.26
N GLY A 135 -7.18 4.93 9.98
CA GLY A 135 -5.86 5.18 9.39
C GLY A 135 -4.65 4.77 10.25
N ASN A 136 -4.88 4.23 11.45
CA ASN A 136 -3.85 3.69 12.34
C ASN A 136 -3.96 2.16 12.49
N ASN A 137 -4.63 1.48 11.55
CA ASN A 137 -4.89 0.03 11.56
C ASN A 137 -5.69 -0.46 12.77
N ARG A 138 -6.41 0.41 13.49
CA ARG A 138 -7.32 -0.05 14.54
C ARG A 138 -8.67 -0.39 13.92
N GLN A 139 -9.13 -1.61 14.16
CA GLN A 139 -10.45 -2.03 13.71
C GLN A 139 -11.54 -1.26 14.48
N LEU A 140 -12.50 -0.70 13.73
CA LEU A 140 -13.63 0.02 14.29
C LEU A 140 -14.67 -0.96 14.86
N THR A 141 -15.30 -0.54 15.95
CA THR A 141 -16.47 -1.21 16.53
C THR A 141 -17.70 -1.01 15.66
N PRO A 142 -18.73 -1.88 15.77
CA PRO A 142 -19.98 -1.69 15.02
C PRO A 142 -20.65 -0.32 15.23
N SER A 143 -20.56 0.23 16.45
CA SER A 143 -21.07 1.58 16.75
C SER A 143 -20.27 2.68 16.05
N GLU A 144 -18.94 2.56 16.00
CA GLU A 144 -18.10 3.53 15.29
C GLU A 144 -18.33 3.46 13.77
N ILE A 145 -18.54 2.25 13.22
CA ILE A 145 -18.90 2.08 11.80
C ILE A 145 -20.23 2.77 11.51
N GLN A 146 -21.26 2.55 12.35
CA GLN A 146 -22.56 3.20 12.17
C GLN A 146 -22.47 4.73 12.26
N GLU A 147 -21.65 5.26 13.18
CA GLU A 147 -21.42 6.71 13.30
C GLU A 147 -20.70 7.27 12.07
N LEU A 148 -19.69 6.55 11.55
CA LEU A 148 -19.00 6.92 10.31
C LEU A 148 -19.95 6.89 9.11
N GLU A 149 -20.79 5.86 8.98
CA GLU A 149 -21.82 5.81 7.93
C GLU A 149 -22.78 7.00 8.05
N ARG A 150 -23.20 7.37 9.27
CA ARG A 150 -24.02 8.57 9.47
C ARG A 150 -23.30 9.82 9.00
N TYR A 151 -22.03 9.99 9.34
CA TYR A 151 -21.23 11.13 8.87
C TYR A 151 -21.16 11.17 7.33
N LEU A 152 -20.83 10.05 6.69
CA LEU A 152 -20.73 9.91 5.24
C LEU A 152 -22.06 10.17 4.51
N ASN A 153 -23.19 10.01 5.20
CA ASN A 153 -24.53 10.18 4.66
C ASN A 153 -25.24 11.43 5.22
N ASN A 154 -24.50 12.46 5.66
CA ASN A 154 -25.06 13.72 6.17
C ASN A 154 -26.12 13.52 7.29
N GLY A 155 -25.90 12.53 8.15
CA GLY A 155 -26.79 12.17 9.25
C GLY A 155 -27.96 11.24 8.87
N ALA A 156 -28.12 10.88 7.60
CA ALA A 156 -29.20 10.00 7.17
C ALA A 156 -29.06 8.58 7.75
N TYR A 157 -30.20 7.99 8.11
CA TYR A 157 -30.27 6.60 8.56
C TYR A 157 -30.16 5.63 7.39
N LYS A 158 -29.60 4.45 7.65
CA LYS A 158 -29.52 3.35 6.67
C LYS A 158 -30.91 2.97 6.19
N PRO A 159 -31.18 2.97 4.86
CA PRO A 159 -32.45 2.53 4.32
C PRO A 159 -32.73 1.06 4.67
N SER A 160 -33.99 0.72 4.92
CA SER A 160 -34.38 -0.69 5.02
C SER A 160 -34.10 -1.39 3.69
N THR A 161 -33.60 -2.62 3.76
CA THR A 161 -33.35 -3.49 2.61
C THR A 161 -34.67 -3.73 1.86
N GLY A 162 -34.97 -2.88 0.87
CA GLY A 162 -36.20 -2.95 0.06
C GLY A 162 -36.98 -1.64 -0.16
N GLY A 163 -36.47 -0.45 0.18
CA GLY A 163 -37.27 0.79 0.15
C GLY A 163 -36.69 1.95 -0.67
N THR A 164 -37.12 2.04 -1.92
CA THR A 164 -37.18 3.20 -2.83
C THR A 164 -35.96 4.12 -2.95
N SER A 165 -35.30 4.03 -4.11
CA SER A 165 -34.53 5.11 -4.70
C SER A 165 -35.31 6.42 -4.65
N GLN A 166 -34.93 7.38 -3.81
CA GLN A 166 -35.14 8.77 -4.19
C GLN A 166 -34.16 9.04 -5.31
N LYS A 167 -34.69 9.12 -6.54
CA LYS A 167 -33.94 9.68 -7.65
C LYS A 167 -33.56 11.11 -7.25
N PRO A 168 -32.27 11.48 -7.27
CA PRO A 168 -31.95 12.88 -7.35
C PRO A 168 -32.40 13.30 -8.76
N TRP A 169 -33.42 14.15 -8.81
CA TRP A 169 -34.16 14.65 -10.00
C TRP A 169 -34.89 13.61 -10.86
#